data_AF-A0A832FKH9-F1
#
_entry.id   AF-A0A832FKH9-F1
#
_cell.length_a   1.000
_cell.length_b   1.000
_cell.length_c   1.000
_cell.angle_alpha   90.00
_cell.angle_beta   90.00
_cell.angle_gamma   90.00
#
_symmetry.space_group_name_H-M   'P 1'
#
loop_
_entity.id
_entity.type
_entity.pdbx_description
1 polymer ?
#
loop_
_entity_poly.entity_id
_entity_poly.type
_entity_poly.pdbx_seq_one_letter_code
_entity_poly.pdbx_strand_id
1 'polypeptide(L)'
;MCDWCMKHGAGGKWYLNAKNYSNELAEAINAQEYLKEQWKAFEMVYIRRIMGITSIDLGYKLQLPIIGRILRWSAERMIHSEGKHRNPVRADGHFGQVIPLEEAKIILGNLAAEPIIENYCMCRWMQRGIKEACCINFGLLSGVIEKLPRFIPKDTKYRLDREEAIARIEEHNKKGYVATVWFQPVPYINAICSCENPECGGLRLRNDFGLHTVYKGEYV
;
A
#
# COMPACT_ATOMS: atom_id res chain seq x y z
N MET A 1 -4.28 -16.67 -14.14
CA MET A 1 -3.64 -16.41 -12.84
C MET A 1 -2.59 -15.32 -13.05
N CYS A 2 -2.55 -14.28 -12.21
CA CYS A 2 -1.65 -13.14 -12.39
C CYS A 2 -0.18 -13.51 -12.14
N ASP A 3 0.79 -12.76 -12.68
CA ASP A 3 2.23 -13.03 -12.47
C ASP A 3 2.63 -13.05 -10.99
N TRP A 4 2.05 -12.13 -10.20
CA TRP A 4 2.26 -12.07 -8.76
C TRP A 4 1.69 -13.27 -8.03
N CYS A 5 0.54 -13.78 -8.49
CA CYS A 5 -0.13 -14.96 -7.98
C CYS A 5 0.72 -16.21 -8.25
N MET A 6 1.31 -16.32 -9.44
CA MET A 6 2.24 -17.40 -9.79
C MET A 6 3.49 -17.40 -8.92
N LYS A 7 4.07 -16.22 -8.65
CA LYS A 7 5.30 -16.09 -7.85
C LYS A 7 5.08 -16.20 -6.35
N HIS A 8 4.05 -15.53 -5.84
CA HIS A 8 3.86 -15.25 -4.41
C HIS A 8 2.53 -15.77 -3.86
N GLY A 9 1.71 -16.46 -4.67
CA GLY A 9 0.38 -16.95 -4.28
C GLY A 9 0.32 -18.39 -3.79
N ALA A 10 1.42 -19.14 -3.82
CA ALA A 10 1.48 -20.54 -3.37
C ALA A 10 0.35 -21.43 -3.97
N GLY A 11 0.06 -21.24 -5.26
CA GLY A 11 -1.02 -21.94 -5.97
C GLY A 11 -2.37 -21.20 -5.98
N GLY A 12 -2.47 -20.06 -5.31
CA GLY A 12 -3.65 -19.19 -5.28
C GLY A 12 -3.31 -17.72 -5.54
N LYS A 13 -4.09 -16.81 -4.94
CA LYS A 13 -3.90 -15.36 -5.05
C LYS A 13 -2.75 -14.92 -4.16
N TRP A 14 -1.89 -14.02 -4.63
CA TRP A 14 -0.71 -13.57 -3.88
C TRP A 14 -1.07 -12.98 -2.50
N TYR A 15 -2.19 -12.28 -2.41
CA TYR A 15 -2.65 -11.69 -1.16
C TYR A 15 -3.43 -12.66 -0.25
N LEU A 16 -3.60 -13.92 -0.64
CA LEU A 16 -4.18 -14.96 0.23
C LEU A 16 -3.14 -15.98 0.68
N ASN A 17 -1.87 -15.78 0.35
CA ASN A 17 -0.77 -16.60 0.85
C ASN A 17 -0.31 -16.11 2.23
N ALA A 18 -0.56 -16.90 3.27
CA ALA A 18 -0.18 -16.59 4.66
C ALA A 18 1.31 -16.28 4.85
N LYS A 19 2.22 -16.86 4.05
CA LYS A 19 3.66 -16.57 4.14
C LYS A 19 3.99 -15.10 3.91
N ASN A 20 3.18 -14.41 3.12
CA ASN A 20 3.40 -13.00 2.80
C ASN A 20 3.11 -12.06 3.99
N TYR A 21 2.53 -12.57 5.08
CA TYR A 21 2.17 -11.80 6.28
C TYR A 21 3.11 -12.05 7.46
N SER A 22 4.04 -12.99 7.32
CA SER A 22 4.77 -13.54 8.46
C SER A 22 5.90 -12.63 8.95
N ASN A 23 6.18 -12.69 10.25
CA ASN A 23 7.30 -11.96 10.85
C ASN A 23 8.65 -12.50 10.36
N GLU A 24 8.74 -13.80 10.09
CA GLU A 24 9.95 -14.44 9.55
C GLU A 24 10.27 -13.88 8.16
N LEU A 25 9.26 -13.67 7.31
CA LEU A 25 9.45 -13.02 6.01
C LEU A 25 9.90 -11.57 6.20
N ALA A 26 9.25 -10.84 7.10
CA ALA A 26 9.57 -9.44 7.38
C ALA A 26 11.03 -9.28 7.84
N GLU A 27 11.52 -10.19 8.69
CA GLU A 27 12.90 -10.24 9.14
C GLU A 27 13.85 -10.62 8.00
N ALA A 28 13.53 -11.68 7.23
CA ALA A 28 14.37 -12.16 6.13
C ALA A 28 14.64 -11.10 5.05
N ILE A 29 13.70 -10.17 4.83
CA ILE A 29 13.87 -9.06 3.88
C ILE A 29 14.30 -7.74 4.53
N ASN A 30 14.58 -7.74 5.84
CA ASN A 30 14.86 -6.54 6.63
C ASN A 30 13.81 -5.44 6.43
N ALA A 31 12.53 -5.81 6.47
CA ALA A 31 11.42 -4.90 6.23
C ALA A 31 11.38 -3.77 7.26
N GLN A 32 11.91 -3.97 8.47
CA GLN A 32 11.82 -2.97 9.55
C GLN A 32 12.51 -1.67 9.18
N GLU A 33 13.73 -1.75 8.66
CA GLU A 33 14.48 -0.55 8.28
C GLU A 33 13.84 0.11 7.05
N TYR A 34 13.41 -0.68 6.07
CA TYR A 34 12.69 -0.16 4.90
C TYR A 34 11.44 0.62 5.31
N LEU A 35 10.58 0.02 6.15
CA LEU A 35 9.32 0.63 6.58
C LEU A 35 9.53 1.88 7.40
N LYS A 36 10.49 1.84 8.34
CA LYS A 36 10.84 2.99 9.18
C LYS A 36 11.27 4.18 8.35
N GLU A 37 12.18 3.99 7.40
CA GLU A 37 12.66 5.08 6.55
C GLU A 37 11.59 5.57 5.58
N GLN A 38 10.77 4.67 5.04
CA GLN A 38 9.65 5.04 4.17
C GLN A 38 8.62 5.90 4.92
N TRP A 39 8.21 5.51 6.11
CA TRP A 39 7.18 6.22 6.88
C TRP A 39 7.67 7.51 7.52
N LYS A 40 8.97 7.61 7.86
CA LYS A 40 9.56 8.90 8.23
C LYS A 40 9.51 9.91 7.10
N ALA A 41 9.66 9.45 5.85
CA ALA A 41 9.68 10.28 4.64
C ALA A 41 8.41 10.12 3.79
N PHE A 42 7.27 9.77 4.41
CA PHE A 42 6.05 9.41 3.67
C PHE A 42 5.56 10.56 2.78
N GLU A 43 5.75 11.80 3.22
CA GLU A 43 5.40 13.02 2.47
C GLU A 43 6.21 13.10 1.15
N MET A 44 7.45 12.58 1.15
CA MET A 44 8.32 12.52 -0.04
C MET A 44 7.92 11.40 -1.01
N VAL A 45 7.19 10.38 -0.53
CA VAL A 45 6.67 9.29 -1.39
C VAL A 45 5.67 9.83 -2.43
N TYR A 46 5.05 10.99 -2.18
CA TYR A 46 4.18 11.69 -3.14
C TYR A 46 4.95 12.57 -4.12
N ILE A 47 6.11 13.09 -3.73
CA ILE A 47 6.96 13.95 -4.54
C ILE A 47 8.06 13.08 -5.17
N ARG A 48 7.67 11.98 -5.82
CA ARG A 48 8.63 11.06 -6.45
C ARG A 48 9.37 11.78 -7.58
N ARG A 49 10.70 11.77 -7.54
CA ARG A 49 11.52 12.04 -8.72
C ARG A 49 11.73 10.73 -9.48
N ILE A 50 11.25 10.66 -10.71
CA ILE A 50 11.52 9.53 -11.62
C ILE A 50 12.66 9.97 -12.53
N MET A 51 13.83 9.34 -12.44
CA MET A 51 15.01 9.70 -13.26
C MET A 51 15.40 11.20 -13.15
N GLY A 52 15.25 11.81 -11.97
CA GLY A 52 15.54 13.24 -11.77
C GLY A 52 14.43 14.20 -12.21
N ILE A 53 13.38 13.69 -12.87
CA ILE A 53 12.21 14.47 -13.28
C ILE A 53 11.23 14.56 -12.11
N THR A 54 10.88 15.79 -11.74
CA THR A 54 9.89 16.10 -10.70
C THR A 54 8.50 15.62 -11.10
N SER A 55 7.65 15.34 -10.10
CA SER A 55 6.24 15.00 -10.31
C SER A 55 5.39 16.15 -10.88
N ILE A 56 5.95 17.36 -10.92
CA ILE A 56 5.38 18.53 -11.60
C ILE A 56 5.33 18.22 -13.10
N ASP A 57 4.13 18.33 -13.69
CA ASP A 57 3.80 17.97 -15.08
C ASP A 57 4.07 16.51 -15.46
N LEU A 58 4.10 15.60 -14.48
CA LEU A 58 4.33 14.17 -14.76
C LEU A 58 3.30 13.61 -15.75
N GLY A 59 2.05 14.08 -15.70
CA GLY A 59 1.02 13.72 -16.67
C GLY A 59 1.39 14.03 -18.10
N TYR A 60 1.79 15.27 -18.38
CA TYR A 60 2.27 15.69 -19.70
C TYR A 60 3.50 14.88 -20.13
N LYS A 61 4.49 14.73 -19.24
CA LYS A 61 5.74 14.04 -19.55
C LYS A 61 5.54 12.55 -19.86
N LEU A 62 4.56 11.90 -19.22
CA LEU A 62 4.20 10.51 -19.49
C LEU A 62 3.45 10.30 -20.82
N GLN A 63 2.90 11.36 -21.41
CA GLN A 63 2.23 11.32 -22.72
C GLN A 63 3.22 11.49 -23.89
N LEU A 64 4.46 11.91 -23.64
CA LEU A 64 5.48 12.06 -24.68
C LEU A 64 5.88 10.69 -25.27
N PRO A 65 6.02 10.55 -26.60
CA PRO A 65 6.08 9.24 -27.27
C PRO A 65 7.30 8.39 -26.88
N ILE A 66 8.48 9.00 -26.73
CA ILE A 66 9.72 8.30 -26.37
C ILE A 66 10.01 8.47 -24.87
N ILE A 67 10.01 9.72 -24.40
CA ILE A 67 10.31 10.06 -23.01
C ILE A 67 9.29 9.42 -22.06
N GLY A 68 8.00 9.47 -22.40
CA GLY A 68 6.94 8.87 -21.58
C GLY A 68 7.05 7.36 -21.47
N ARG A 69 7.48 6.67 -22.54
CA ARG A 69 7.76 5.21 -22.50
C ARG A 69 8.90 4.88 -21.55
N ILE A 70 10.00 5.63 -21.60
CA ILE A 70 11.16 5.43 -20.72
C ILE A 70 10.79 5.73 -19.27
N LEU A 71 10.06 6.81 -19.01
CA LEU A 71 9.59 7.18 -17.68
C LEU A 71 8.64 6.15 -17.10
N ARG A 72 7.69 5.65 -17.90
CA ARG A 72 6.78 4.57 -17.50
C ARG A 72 7.56 3.31 -17.16
N TRP A 73 8.46 2.88 -18.04
CA TRP A 73 9.30 1.71 -17.78
C TRP A 73 10.11 1.84 -16.48
N SER A 74 10.72 3.00 -16.26
CA SER A 74 11.47 3.28 -15.03
C SER A 74 10.58 3.27 -13.78
N ALA A 75 9.39 3.87 -13.87
CA ALA A 75 8.41 3.88 -12.80
C ALA A 75 7.91 2.47 -12.48
N GLU A 76 7.57 1.67 -13.49
CA GLU A 76 7.11 0.30 -13.30
C GLU A 76 8.18 -0.58 -12.67
N ARG A 77 9.44 -0.43 -13.10
CA ARG A 77 10.58 -1.15 -12.51
C ARG A 77 10.79 -0.79 -11.03
N MET A 78 10.55 0.46 -10.68
CA MET A 78 10.60 0.95 -9.29
C MET A 78 9.45 0.36 -8.47
N ILE A 79 8.20 0.51 -8.94
CA ILE A 79 6.97 0.06 -8.27
C ILE A 79 7.03 -1.45 -7.99
N HIS A 80 7.49 -2.24 -8.96
CA HIS A 80 7.52 -3.70 -8.91
C HIS A 80 8.90 -4.28 -8.54
N SER A 81 9.78 -3.48 -7.93
CA SER A 81 11.14 -3.91 -7.60
C SER A 81 11.14 -5.06 -6.59
N GLU A 82 11.67 -6.21 -6.99
CA GLU A 82 11.94 -7.36 -6.11
C GLU A 82 13.39 -7.35 -5.57
N GLY A 83 14.21 -6.34 -5.91
CA GLY A 83 15.64 -6.29 -5.57
C GLY A 83 15.95 -6.16 -4.07
N LYS A 84 17.20 -6.45 -3.67
CA LYS A 84 17.66 -6.31 -2.27
C LYS A 84 17.91 -4.86 -1.85
N HIS A 85 18.27 -3.99 -2.80
CA HIS A 85 18.61 -2.58 -2.56
C HIS A 85 17.47 -1.64 -2.94
N ARG A 86 16.27 -1.89 -2.39
CA ARG A 86 15.09 -1.03 -2.60
C ARG A 86 15.30 0.31 -1.91
N ASN A 87 14.91 1.39 -2.59
CA ASN A 87 14.88 2.71 -1.98
C ASN A 87 13.53 2.93 -1.23
N PRO A 88 13.53 3.02 0.11
CA PRO A 88 12.31 3.19 0.89
C PRO A 88 11.64 4.55 0.68
N VAL A 89 12.42 5.62 0.49
CA VAL A 89 11.92 6.98 0.25
C VAL A 89 11.13 7.07 -1.07
N ARG A 90 11.50 6.25 -2.06
CA ARG A 90 10.79 6.13 -3.34
C ARG A 90 9.66 5.09 -3.32
N ALA A 91 9.52 4.35 -2.23
CA ALA A 91 8.62 3.21 -2.10
C ALA A 91 8.84 2.15 -3.20
N ASP A 92 10.09 1.78 -3.43
CA ASP A 92 10.44 0.71 -4.36
C ASP A 92 9.83 -0.62 -3.89
N GLY A 93 9.16 -1.36 -4.78
CA GLY A 93 8.49 -2.61 -4.42
C GLY A 93 7.19 -2.43 -3.64
N HIS A 94 6.55 -1.26 -3.71
CA HIS A 94 5.25 -0.99 -3.10
C HIS A 94 4.16 -0.81 -4.15
N PHE A 95 3.27 -1.80 -4.22
CA PHE A 95 2.05 -1.77 -5.03
C PHE A 95 0.98 -2.62 -4.37
N GLY A 96 -0.25 -2.49 -4.84
CA GLY A 96 -1.38 -3.20 -4.26
C GLY A 96 -2.37 -3.73 -5.28
N GLN A 97 -3.47 -4.25 -4.78
CA GLN A 97 -4.59 -4.73 -5.58
C GLN A 97 -5.91 -4.41 -4.88
N VAL A 98 -6.92 -4.03 -5.66
CA VAL A 98 -8.30 -3.93 -5.19
C VAL A 98 -8.82 -5.32 -4.86
N ILE A 99 -9.45 -5.49 -3.71
CA ILE A 99 -10.00 -6.78 -3.27
C ILE A 99 -11.46 -6.63 -2.83
N PRO A 100 -12.29 -7.68 -2.96
CA PRO A 100 -13.63 -7.70 -2.38
C PRO A 100 -13.58 -7.57 -0.86
N LEU A 101 -14.66 -7.06 -0.28
CA LEU A 101 -14.83 -6.95 1.18
C LEU A 101 -14.60 -8.29 1.88
N GLU A 102 -15.15 -9.39 1.35
CA GLU A 102 -15.01 -10.71 1.95
C GLU A 102 -13.55 -11.18 2.04
N GLU A 103 -12.74 -10.87 1.02
CA GLU A 103 -11.31 -11.21 1.04
C GLU A 103 -10.53 -10.30 2.01
N ALA A 104 -10.93 -9.03 2.14
CA ALA A 104 -10.37 -8.16 3.17
C ALA A 104 -10.67 -8.69 4.58
N LYS A 105 -11.90 -9.18 4.82
CA LYS A 105 -12.30 -9.79 6.10
C LYS A 105 -11.51 -11.06 6.39
N ILE A 106 -11.27 -11.91 5.39
CA ILE A 106 -10.39 -13.10 5.53
C ILE A 106 -8.97 -12.68 5.91
N ILE A 107 -8.42 -11.66 5.26
CA ILE A 107 -7.07 -11.18 5.58
C ILE A 107 -7.01 -10.68 7.02
N LEU A 108 -7.91 -9.78 7.43
CA LEU A 108 -7.90 -9.23 8.79
C LEU A 108 -8.19 -10.29 9.86
N GLY A 109 -9.13 -11.21 9.57
CA GLY A 109 -9.50 -12.28 10.50
C GLY A 109 -8.44 -13.37 10.65
N ASN A 110 -7.70 -13.71 9.59
CA ASN A 110 -6.90 -14.95 9.58
C ASN A 110 -5.43 -14.77 9.20
N LEU A 111 -5.07 -13.72 8.45
CA LEU A 111 -3.74 -13.60 7.84
C LEU A 111 -2.91 -12.45 8.44
N ALA A 112 -3.56 -11.33 8.78
CA ALA A 112 -2.90 -10.16 9.36
C ALA A 112 -2.13 -10.55 10.63
N ALA A 113 -0.84 -10.23 10.67
CA ALA A 113 -0.01 -10.40 11.85
C ALA A 113 -0.34 -9.36 12.92
N GLU A 114 -0.27 -9.71 14.20
CA GLU A 114 -0.43 -8.72 15.26
C GLU A 114 0.82 -7.82 15.41
N PRO A 115 0.69 -6.57 15.89
CA PRO A 115 -0.57 -5.90 16.26
C PRO A 115 -1.32 -5.30 15.06
N ILE A 116 -2.65 -5.29 15.10
CA ILE A 116 -3.48 -4.56 14.13
C ILE A 116 -3.76 -3.14 14.63
N ILE A 117 -3.54 -2.14 13.78
CA ILE A 117 -3.86 -0.74 14.06
C ILE A 117 -4.62 -0.10 12.92
N GLU A 118 -5.37 0.95 13.23
CA GLU A 118 -5.96 1.87 12.27
C GLU A 118 -5.36 3.26 12.45
N ASN A 119 -4.68 3.75 11.41
CA ASN A 119 -4.01 5.04 11.43
C ASN A 119 -4.66 6.01 10.42
N TYR A 120 -4.25 7.28 10.45
CA TYR A 120 -4.71 8.25 9.46
C TYR A 120 -4.32 7.83 8.04
N CYS A 121 -5.26 7.93 7.10
CA CYS A 121 -4.95 7.74 5.69
C CYS A 121 -4.05 8.87 5.19
N MET A 122 -2.78 8.53 5.01
CA MET A 122 -1.78 9.49 4.56
C MET A 122 -2.05 10.01 3.15
N CYS A 123 -2.61 9.18 2.28
CA CYS A 123 -2.99 9.59 0.94
C CYS A 123 -4.03 10.71 0.97
N ARG A 124 -5.10 10.48 1.73
CA ARG A 124 -6.22 11.41 1.90
C ARG A 124 -5.75 12.69 2.57
N TRP A 125 -4.94 12.57 3.62
CA TRP A 125 -4.38 13.74 4.29
C TRP A 125 -3.50 14.58 3.36
N MET A 126 -2.58 13.97 2.61
CA MET A 126 -1.69 14.71 1.72
C MET A 126 -2.42 15.36 0.53
N GLN A 127 -3.43 14.69 -0.03
CA GLN A 127 -4.15 15.21 -1.21
C GLN A 127 -5.26 16.20 -0.86
N ARG A 128 -5.88 16.07 0.33
CA ARG A 128 -7.12 16.77 0.68
C ARG A 128 -7.05 17.56 1.99
N GLY A 129 -5.98 17.38 2.78
CA GLY A 129 -5.89 17.94 4.12
C GLY A 129 -6.78 17.23 5.15
N ILE A 130 -7.43 16.11 4.79
CA ILE A 130 -8.41 15.41 5.63
C ILE A 130 -7.74 14.29 6.41
N LYS A 131 -7.84 14.34 7.74
CA LYS A 131 -7.37 13.31 8.66
C LYS A 131 -8.51 12.35 8.99
N GLU A 132 -8.62 11.27 8.22
CA GLU A 132 -9.56 10.18 8.50
C GLU A 132 -8.79 8.92 8.88
N ALA A 133 -9.24 8.25 9.94
CA ALA A 133 -8.75 6.92 10.33
C ALA A 133 -9.40 5.88 9.40
N CYS A 134 -8.67 5.42 8.38
CA CYS A 134 -9.17 4.45 7.41
C CYS A 134 -8.07 3.62 6.71
N CYS A 135 -6.83 3.66 7.22
CA CYS A 135 -5.77 2.73 6.84
C CYS A 135 -5.57 1.73 7.97
N ILE A 136 -5.76 0.44 7.69
CA ILE A 136 -5.56 -0.64 8.65
C ILE A 136 -4.20 -1.27 8.37
N ASN A 137 -3.28 -1.14 9.31
CA ASN A 137 -1.94 -1.72 9.26
C ASN A 137 -1.80 -2.84 10.26
N PHE A 138 -0.89 -3.77 9.96
CA PHE A 138 -0.67 -4.94 10.79
C PHE A 138 0.79 -5.38 10.80
N GLY A 139 1.12 -6.21 11.79
CA GLY A 139 2.45 -6.77 12.00
C GLY A 139 3.51 -5.71 12.26
N LEU A 140 4.69 -5.93 11.68
CA LEU A 140 5.85 -5.05 11.83
C LEU A 140 5.54 -3.57 11.51
N LEU A 141 4.66 -3.30 10.53
CA LEU A 141 4.35 -1.93 10.14
C LEU A 141 3.64 -1.18 11.26
N SER A 142 2.71 -1.82 11.96
CA SER A 142 2.04 -1.22 13.11
C SER A 142 3.03 -0.73 14.17
N GLY A 143 4.01 -1.57 14.52
CA GLY A 143 5.05 -1.20 15.49
C GLY A 143 5.98 -0.07 15.01
N VAL A 144 6.10 0.15 13.69
CA VAL A 144 6.78 1.31 13.11
C VAL A 144 5.92 2.57 13.23
N ILE A 145 4.64 2.51 12.86
CA ILE A 145 3.72 3.66 12.85
C ILE A 145 3.44 4.17 14.26
N GLU A 146 3.33 3.29 15.25
CA GLU A 146 3.12 3.68 16.66
C GLU A 146 4.24 4.58 17.21
N LYS A 147 5.44 4.47 16.66
CA LYS A 147 6.58 5.34 17.00
C LYS A 147 6.55 6.70 16.28
N LEU A 148 5.52 6.94 15.45
CA LEU A 148 5.33 8.14 14.66
C LEU A 148 3.96 8.77 15.00
N PRO A 149 3.84 9.49 16.14
CA PRO A 149 2.55 9.98 16.67
C PRO A 149 1.72 10.83 15.70
N ARG A 150 2.36 11.45 14.70
CA ARG A 150 1.66 12.26 13.69
C ARG A 150 0.65 11.46 12.85
N PHE A 151 0.80 10.15 12.78
CA PHE A 151 -0.07 9.26 12.01
C PHE A 151 -1.17 8.61 12.85
N ILE A 152 -1.14 8.78 14.18
CA ILE A 152 -2.09 8.15 15.09
C ILE A 152 -3.33 9.04 15.25
N PRO A 153 -4.55 8.48 15.05
CA PRO A 153 -5.80 9.14 15.35
C PRO A 153 -5.84 9.71 16.76
N LYS A 154 -6.34 10.95 16.86
CA LYS A 154 -6.63 11.57 18.15
C LYS A 154 -8.03 11.16 18.57
N ASP A 155 -8.23 10.98 19.88
CA ASP A 155 -9.56 10.79 20.47
C ASP A 155 -10.34 9.56 19.94
N THR A 156 -9.64 8.58 19.36
CA THR A 156 -10.22 7.32 18.85
C THR A 156 -9.28 6.16 19.15
N LYS A 157 -9.86 5.00 19.47
CA LYS A 157 -9.09 3.76 19.63
C LYS A 157 -8.44 3.39 18.29
N TYR A 158 -7.12 3.31 18.27
CA TYR A 158 -6.37 3.00 17.06
C TYR A 158 -5.81 1.57 17.03
N ARG A 159 -5.60 0.92 18.18
CA ARG A 159 -5.28 -0.52 18.22
C ARG A 159 -6.58 -1.30 18.12
N LEU A 160 -6.66 -2.22 17.17
CA LEU A 160 -7.87 -3.01 16.94
C LEU A 160 -7.57 -4.48 17.24
N ASP A 161 -8.55 -5.19 17.79
CA ASP A 161 -8.58 -6.64 17.63
C ASP A 161 -9.10 -7.03 16.24
N ARG A 162 -9.21 -8.33 15.96
CA ARG A 162 -9.59 -8.84 14.64
C ARG A 162 -11.05 -8.54 14.32
N GLU A 163 -11.96 -8.72 15.28
CA GLU A 163 -13.38 -8.41 15.11
C GLU A 163 -13.58 -6.92 14.84
N GLU A 164 -12.87 -6.06 15.57
CA GLU A 164 -12.89 -4.61 15.38
C GLU A 164 -12.34 -4.23 14.01
N ALA A 165 -11.21 -4.80 13.58
CA ALA A 165 -10.64 -4.55 12.26
C ALA A 165 -11.63 -4.93 11.13
N ILE A 166 -12.31 -6.07 11.28
CA ILE A 166 -13.37 -6.51 10.37
C ILE A 166 -14.54 -5.50 10.37
N ALA A 167 -15.02 -5.07 11.53
CA ALA A 167 -16.10 -4.10 11.62
C ALA A 167 -15.72 -2.75 10.99
N ARG A 168 -14.47 -2.31 11.15
CA ARG A 168 -13.96 -1.07 10.56
C ARG A 168 -13.92 -1.13 9.03
N ILE A 169 -13.40 -2.21 8.44
CA ILE A 169 -13.38 -2.34 6.97
C ILE A 169 -14.79 -2.42 6.37
N GLU A 170 -15.75 -3.02 7.09
CA GLU A 170 -17.17 -3.02 6.69
C GLU A 170 -17.77 -1.62 6.73
N GLU A 171 -17.49 -0.83 7.77
CA GLU A 171 -17.96 0.55 7.87
C GLU A 171 -17.41 1.41 6.73
N HIS A 172 -16.13 1.28 6.41
CA HIS A 172 -15.52 1.96 5.28
C HIS A 172 -16.14 1.53 3.95
N ASN A 173 -16.43 0.24 3.77
CA ASN A 173 -17.09 -0.24 2.56
C ASN A 173 -18.51 0.34 2.41
N LYS A 174 -19.27 0.47 3.50
CA LYS A 174 -20.58 1.15 3.50
C LYS A 174 -20.50 2.63 3.12
N LYS A 175 -19.36 3.29 3.38
CA LYS A 175 -19.08 4.66 2.91
C LYS A 175 -18.73 4.74 1.42
N GLY A 176 -18.63 3.60 0.73
CA GLY A 176 -18.24 3.51 -0.68
C GLY A 176 -16.74 3.38 -0.92
N TYR A 177 -15.94 3.20 0.14
CA TYR A 177 -14.50 3.01 -0.02
C TYR A 177 -14.18 1.60 -0.54
N VAL A 178 -13.13 1.54 -1.34
CA VAL A 178 -12.65 0.31 -1.97
C VAL A 178 -11.51 -0.26 -1.15
N ALA A 179 -11.63 -1.52 -0.73
CA ALA A 179 -10.56 -2.22 -0.03
C ALA A 179 -9.40 -2.53 -0.98
N THR A 180 -8.19 -2.24 -0.52
CA THR A 180 -6.95 -2.52 -1.26
C THR A 180 -5.91 -3.14 -0.34
N VAL A 181 -5.23 -4.18 -0.81
CA VAL A 181 -4.13 -4.84 -0.09
C VAL A 181 -2.79 -4.53 -0.73
N TRP A 182 -1.73 -4.41 0.07
CA TRP A 182 -0.45 -3.84 -0.37
C TRP A 182 0.76 -4.68 0.00
N PHE A 183 1.65 -4.89 -0.97
CA PHE A 183 3.03 -5.24 -0.67
C PHE A 183 3.79 -4.00 -0.19
N GLN A 184 4.56 -4.11 0.87
CA GLN A 184 5.36 -3.02 1.42
C GLN A 184 6.56 -3.54 2.22
N PRO A 185 7.68 -3.87 1.56
CA PRO A 185 7.84 -4.10 0.12
C PRO A 185 7.59 -5.57 -0.27
N VAL A 186 7.54 -5.88 -1.57
CA VAL A 186 7.38 -7.27 -2.06
C VAL A 186 8.38 -8.25 -1.39
N PRO A 187 7.95 -9.43 -0.91
CA PRO A 187 6.58 -9.95 -0.91
C PRO A 187 5.85 -9.79 0.44
N TYR A 188 6.30 -8.86 1.30
CA TYR A 188 5.68 -8.64 2.61
C TYR A 188 4.42 -7.78 2.50
N ILE A 189 3.33 -8.25 3.08
CA ILE A 189 2.01 -7.61 3.15
C ILE A 189 1.76 -7.17 4.58
N ASN A 190 1.38 -5.91 4.76
CA ASN A 190 1.21 -5.31 6.09
C ASN A 190 0.12 -4.22 6.15
N ALA A 191 -0.69 -4.08 5.11
CA ALA A 191 -1.73 -3.06 5.04
C ALA A 191 -2.95 -3.50 4.24
N ILE A 192 -4.13 -3.13 4.76
CA ILE A 192 -5.37 -2.96 4.01
C ILE A 192 -5.78 -1.49 4.11
N CYS A 193 -5.98 -0.85 2.96
CA CYS A 193 -6.41 0.54 2.90
C CYS A 193 -7.82 0.66 2.33
N SER A 194 -8.62 1.52 2.94
CA SER A 194 -9.94 1.92 2.44
C SER A 194 -9.81 3.15 1.55
N CYS A 195 -9.71 2.90 0.25
CA CYS A 195 -9.30 3.88 -0.73
C CYS A 195 -10.48 4.49 -1.50
N GLU A 196 -10.31 5.74 -1.91
CA GLU A 196 -11.24 6.48 -2.75
C GLU A 196 -10.47 7.26 -3.82
N ASN A 197 -11.03 7.38 -5.02
CA ASN A 197 -10.50 8.25 -6.08
C ASN A 197 -11.24 9.60 -6.02
N PRO A 198 -10.57 10.76 -6.05
CA PRO A 198 -9.17 11.03 -6.37
C PRO A 198 -8.25 11.22 -5.16
N GLU A 199 -8.48 10.53 -4.04
CA GLU A 199 -7.73 10.80 -2.80
C GLU A 199 -6.57 9.81 -2.58
N CYS A 200 -6.71 8.57 -3.04
CA CYS A 200 -5.68 7.56 -2.97
C CYS A 200 -4.56 7.82 -3.99
N GLY A 201 -3.32 8.00 -3.52
CA GLY A 201 -2.15 8.16 -4.39
C GLY A 201 -1.94 6.97 -5.32
N GLY A 202 -2.21 5.75 -4.83
CA GLY A 202 -2.15 4.53 -5.63
C GLY A 202 -3.15 4.50 -6.78
N LEU A 203 -4.43 4.75 -6.48
CA LEU A 203 -5.50 4.77 -7.49
C LEU A 203 -5.30 5.90 -8.49
N ARG A 204 -4.87 7.08 -8.06
CA ARG A 204 -4.53 8.18 -8.96
C ARG A 204 -3.41 7.82 -9.93
N LEU A 205 -2.31 7.24 -9.43
CA LEU A 205 -1.20 6.84 -10.31
C LEU A 205 -1.65 5.79 -11.35
N ARG A 206 -2.59 4.92 -10.98
CA ARG A 206 -3.20 3.97 -11.91
C ARG A 206 -4.14 4.62 -12.91
N ASN A 207 -5.08 5.45 -12.44
CA ASN A 207 -6.16 6.00 -13.27
C ASN A 207 -5.67 7.14 -14.15
N ASP A 208 -4.88 8.06 -13.60
CA ASP A 208 -4.44 9.28 -14.29
C ASP A 208 -3.26 8.97 -15.23
N PHE A 209 -2.43 7.99 -14.88
CA PHE A 209 -1.17 7.72 -15.58
C PHE A 209 -1.01 6.28 -16.08
N GLY A 210 -1.92 5.35 -15.79
CA GLY A 210 -1.82 3.96 -16.24
C GLY A 210 -0.65 3.17 -15.64
N LEU A 211 -0.10 3.60 -14.50
CA LEU A 211 0.95 2.87 -13.80
C LEU A 211 0.36 1.73 -12.97
N HIS A 212 1.01 0.58 -12.91
CA HIS A 212 0.50 -0.58 -12.18
C HIS A 212 0.76 -0.50 -10.66
N THR A 213 0.52 0.67 -10.05
CA THR A 213 0.59 0.89 -8.60
C THR A 213 -0.51 0.16 -7.84
N VAL A 214 -1.68 0.01 -8.48
CA VAL A 214 -2.79 -0.81 -7.99
C VAL A 214 -3.33 -1.65 -9.15
N TYR A 215 -3.43 -2.95 -8.93
CA TYR A 215 -4.10 -3.88 -9.84
C TYR A 215 -5.61 -3.90 -9.57
N LYS A 216 -6.39 -4.18 -10.62
CA LYS A 216 -7.83 -4.42 -10.49
C LYS A 216 -8.10 -5.68 -9.67
N GLY A 217 -9.29 -5.78 -9.10
CA GLY A 217 -9.71 -7.03 -8.45
C GLY A 217 -9.78 -8.17 -9.46
N GLU A 218 -9.49 -9.39 -9.00
CA GLU A 218 -9.48 -10.60 -9.86
C GLU A 218 -10.83 -10.91 -10.54
N TYR A 219 -11.91 -10.30 -10.07
CA TYR A 219 -13.28 -10.55 -10.52
C TYR A 219 -13.81 -9.47 -11.48
N VAL A 220 -12.93 -8.63 -12.04
CA VAL A 220 -13.28 -7.46 -12.87
C VAL A 220 -12.44 -7.38 -14.14
#